data_AF-A0A8X7WNU4-F1
#
_entry.id   AF-A0A8X7WNU4-F1
#
_cell.length_a   1.000
_cell.length_b   1.000
_cell.length_c   1.000
_cell.angle_alpha   90.00
_cell.angle_beta   90.00
_cell.angle_gamma   90.00
#
_symmetry.space_group_name_H-M   'P 1'
#
loop_
_entity.id
_entity.type
_entity.pdbx_description
1 polymer ?
#
loop_
_entity_poly.entity_id
_entity_poly.type
_entity_poly.pdbx_seq_one_letter_code
_entity_poly.pdbx_strand_id
1 'polypeptide(L)'
;MESATCYCCGEPVVATSYTRKDPGRRYFTCDNIDDGDCHIWKWWDVAVTKEMSDIQRQLRQLKDQGFECDQKLVKLQKTAYELSKKKSGEAINVAAKDWGLECLRYEIRDIMPPNGVRVAMEMQAEAERKKRAQILESEGERQAHINIADGKKSSVILESEAAKMDQVNRASGEAEAILARAQATARGLTMLSQSLKETGGVEAARYNDAASSSAANPANMIAQALTMYKSLVPNGGIQETSAVESSSKAK
;
A
#
# COMPACT_ATOMS: atom_id res chain seq x y z
N MET A 1 -12.62 -51.41 15.10
CA MET A 1 -13.67 -52.44 15.04
C MET A 1 -13.85 -53.01 16.44
N GLU A 2 -14.52 -52.26 17.32
CA GLU A 2 -15.05 -52.83 18.56
C GLU A 2 -16.22 -53.72 18.13
N SER A 3 -16.04 -55.03 18.33
CA SER A 3 -16.95 -56.16 18.11
C SER A 3 -18.37 -55.81 17.63
N ALA A 4 -18.61 -56.01 16.34
CA ALA A 4 -19.94 -56.05 15.74
C ALA A 4 -20.69 -57.37 16.07
N THR A 5 -20.43 -57.96 17.23
CA THR A 5 -21.04 -59.22 17.65
C THR A 5 -21.86 -58.96 18.90
N CYS A 6 -23.10 -59.43 18.91
CA CYS A 6 -23.90 -59.39 20.12
C CYS A 6 -23.25 -60.29 21.19
N TYR A 7 -23.53 -60.05 22.48
CA TYR A 7 -22.97 -60.87 23.55
C TYR A 7 -23.43 -62.35 23.47
N CYS A 8 -24.56 -62.62 22.81
CA CYS A 8 -25.04 -63.96 22.46
C CYS A 8 -24.34 -64.57 21.23
N CYS A 9 -23.27 -63.93 20.74
CA CYS A 9 -22.50 -64.32 19.56
C CYS A 9 -23.28 -64.34 18.23
N GLY A 10 -24.53 -63.86 18.20
CA GLY A 10 -25.31 -63.73 16.97
C GLY A 10 -24.84 -62.57 16.07
N GLU A 11 -25.07 -62.73 14.77
CA GLU A 11 -24.76 -61.69 13.77
C GLU A 11 -25.71 -60.49 13.92
N PRO A 12 -25.22 -59.25 13.75
CA PRO A 12 -26.04 -58.06 13.89
C PRO A 12 -26.97 -57.90 12.68
N VAL A 13 -28.27 -57.83 12.95
CA VAL A 13 -29.31 -57.61 11.95
C VAL A 13 -29.83 -56.17 12.04
N VAL A 14 -30.21 -55.58 10.92
CA VAL A 14 -30.80 -54.23 10.88
C VAL A 14 -32.32 -54.35 10.97
N ALA A 15 -32.90 -53.81 12.04
CA ALA A 15 -34.34 -53.75 12.25
C ALA A 15 -34.87 -52.31 12.10
N THR A 16 -36.18 -52.19 11.90
CA THR A 16 -36.87 -50.89 11.77
C THR A 16 -37.74 -50.64 12.99
N SER A 17 -37.61 -49.47 13.60
CA SER A 17 -38.43 -49.04 14.74
C SER A 17 -39.85 -48.70 14.29
N TYR A 18 -40.85 -49.21 15.01
CA TYR A 18 -42.26 -48.87 14.83
C TYR A 18 -42.81 -48.08 16.04
N THR A 19 -41.93 -47.53 16.88
CA THR A 19 -42.34 -46.74 18.06
C THR A 19 -42.95 -45.40 17.65
N ARG A 20 -43.86 -44.86 18.47
CA ARG A 20 -44.49 -43.54 18.23
C ARG A 20 -43.48 -42.39 18.18
N LYS A 21 -42.33 -42.51 18.84
CA LYS A 21 -41.31 -41.45 18.92
C LYS A 21 -40.36 -41.44 17.71
N ASP A 22 -40.04 -42.62 17.16
CA ASP A 22 -39.09 -42.76 16.06
C ASP A 22 -39.61 -43.78 15.01
N PRO A 23 -40.69 -43.46 14.28
CA PRO A 23 -41.25 -44.37 13.27
C PRO A 23 -40.33 -44.47 12.05
N GLY A 24 -40.02 -45.70 11.62
CA GLY A 24 -39.24 -45.97 10.41
C GLY A 24 -37.72 -45.85 10.58
N ARG A 25 -37.21 -45.48 11.76
CA ARG A 25 -35.77 -45.35 12.01
C ARG A 25 -35.12 -46.74 12.17
N ARG A 26 -33.96 -46.95 11.53
CA ARG A 26 -33.25 -48.24 11.55
C ARG A 26 -32.26 -48.34 12.72
N TYR A 27 -32.15 -49.52 13.31
CA TYR A 27 -31.19 -49.81 14.38
C TYR A 27 -30.60 -51.22 14.21
N PHE A 28 -29.42 -51.43 14.77
CA PHE A 28 -28.80 -52.76 14.85
C PHE A 28 -29.37 -53.52 16.04
N THR A 29 -29.71 -54.79 15.82
CA THR A 29 -30.21 -55.75 16.81
C THR A 29 -29.72 -57.17 16.50
N CYS A 30 -30.19 -58.19 17.19
CA CYS A 30 -29.80 -59.60 17.00
C CYS A 30 -31.06 -60.47 16.95
N ASP A 31 -30.98 -61.64 16.28
CA ASP A 31 -32.10 -62.58 16.15
C ASP A 31 -32.62 -63.14 17.48
N ASN A 32 -31.81 -63.09 18.53
CA ASN A 32 -32.12 -63.67 19.85
C ASN A 32 -32.72 -62.65 20.83
N ILE A 33 -33.44 -61.64 20.33
CA ILE A 33 -33.87 -60.45 21.09
C ILE A 33 -34.81 -60.74 22.27
N ASP A 34 -35.42 -61.91 22.30
CA ASP A 34 -36.50 -62.30 23.23
C ASP A 34 -35.99 -62.93 24.54
N ASP A 35 -34.67 -63.08 24.71
CA ASP A 35 -34.06 -63.72 25.89
C ASP A 35 -34.12 -62.88 27.19
N GLY A 36 -34.71 -61.69 27.15
CA GLY A 36 -34.94 -60.83 28.32
C GLY A 36 -33.70 -60.08 28.82
N ASP A 37 -32.54 -60.32 28.20
CA ASP A 37 -31.27 -59.65 28.48
C ASP A 37 -30.98 -58.51 27.48
N CYS A 38 -30.04 -57.62 27.83
CA CYS A 38 -29.75 -56.42 27.04
C CYS A 38 -28.96 -56.77 25.75
N HIS A 39 -29.67 -56.98 24.64
CA HIS A 39 -29.08 -57.18 23.31
C HIS A 39 -28.55 -55.88 22.68
N ILE A 40 -27.73 -56.02 21.63
CA ILE A 40 -27.16 -54.87 20.91
C ILE A 40 -28.28 -53.94 20.43
N TRP A 41 -28.19 -52.67 20.80
CA TRP A 41 -29.16 -51.65 20.41
C TRP A 41 -28.45 -50.34 20.11
N LYS A 42 -28.19 -50.10 18.82
CA LYS A 42 -27.51 -48.89 18.35
C LYS A 42 -28.20 -48.38 17.09
N TRP A 43 -28.55 -47.10 17.07
CA TRP A 43 -29.13 -46.49 15.89
C TRP A 43 -28.18 -46.56 14.70
N TRP A 44 -28.70 -46.99 13.56
CA TRP A 44 -27.92 -47.28 12.36
C TRP A 44 -27.18 -46.04 11.86
N ASP A 45 -27.84 -44.89 11.87
CA ASP A 45 -27.26 -43.58 11.52
C ASP A 45 -26.09 -43.19 12.45
N VAL A 46 -26.24 -43.38 13.76
CA VAL A 46 -25.19 -43.07 14.75
C VAL A 46 -24.00 -44.01 14.59
N ALA A 47 -24.26 -45.29 14.33
CA ALA A 47 -23.21 -46.28 14.09
C ALA A 47 -22.43 -45.99 12.80
N VAL A 48 -23.13 -45.80 11.68
CA VAL A 48 -22.50 -45.52 10.38
C VAL A 48 -21.73 -44.19 10.42
N THR A 49 -22.27 -43.15 11.05
CA THR A 49 -21.59 -41.86 11.16
C THR A 49 -20.32 -41.94 12.01
N LYS A 50 -20.34 -42.73 13.09
CA LYS A 50 -19.15 -42.98 13.92
C LYS A 50 -18.07 -43.71 13.12
N GLU A 51 -18.40 -44.81 12.47
CA GLU A 51 -17.45 -45.57 11.64
C GLU A 51 -16.87 -44.71 10.51
N MET A 52 -17.70 -43.93 9.82
CA MET A 52 -17.24 -43.05 8.75
C MET A 52 -16.31 -41.95 9.27
N SER A 53 -16.58 -41.41 10.47
CA SER A 53 -15.70 -40.42 11.12
C SER A 53 -14.35 -41.03 11.55
N ASP A 54 -14.36 -42.27 12.04
CA ASP A 54 -13.17 -43.01 12.43
C ASP A 54 -12.29 -43.34 11.22
N ILE A 55 -12.91 -43.79 10.11
CA ILE A 55 -12.23 -44.03 8.83
C ILE A 55 -11.64 -42.72 8.28
N GLN A 56 -12.38 -41.60 8.34
CA GLN A 56 -11.86 -40.30 7.93
C GLN A 56 -10.67 -39.85 8.79
N ARG A 57 -10.67 -40.15 10.09
CA ARG A 57 -9.54 -39.86 10.98
C ARG A 57 -8.31 -40.69 10.60
N GLN A 58 -8.48 -41.97 10.32
CA GLN A 58 -7.40 -42.85 9.86
C GLN A 58 -6.83 -42.40 8.52
N LEU A 59 -7.68 -42.04 7.56
CA LEU A 59 -7.24 -41.50 6.27
C LEU A 59 -6.43 -40.21 6.44
N ARG A 60 -6.83 -39.31 7.35
CA ARG A 60 -6.05 -38.11 7.68
C ARG A 60 -4.68 -38.47 8.26
N GLN A 61 -4.63 -39.39 9.22
CA GLN A 61 -3.36 -39.83 9.83
C GLN A 61 -2.41 -40.47 8.81
N LEU A 62 -2.92 -41.36 7.95
CA LEU A 62 -2.13 -41.98 6.89
C LEU A 62 -1.60 -40.94 5.89
N LYS A 63 -2.41 -39.94 5.56
CA LYS A 63 -1.98 -38.83 4.70
C LYS A 63 -0.84 -38.02 5.33
N ASP A 64 -0.95 -37.69 6.61
CA ASP A 64 0.07 -36.92 7.33
C ASP A 64 1.38 -37.73 7.46
N GLN A 65 1.28 -39.04 7.72
CA GLN A 65 2.44 -39.94 7.72
C GLN A 65 3.10 -40.05 6.33
N GLY A 66 2.30 -40.09 5.25
CA GLY A 66 2.81 -40.05 3.88
C GLY A 66 3.63 -38.80 3.62
N PHE A 67 3.12 -37.64 4.02
CA PHE A 67 3.84 -36.37 3.89
C PHE A 67 5.15 -36.33 4.71
N GLU A 68 5.13 -36.88 5.93
CA GLU A 68 6.33 -36.98 6.76
C GLU A 68 7.39 -37.91 6.15
N CYS A 69 6.97 -39.05 5.59
CA CYS A 69 7.84 -39.98 4.87
C CYS A 69 8.48 -39.32 3.65
N ASP A 70 7.70 -38.60 2.83
CA ASP A 70 8.22 -37.89 1.66
C ASP A 70 9.24 -36.82 2.07
N GLN A 71 8.97 -36.08 3.15
CA GLN A 71 9.91 -35.09 3.67
C GLN A 71 11.22 -35.72 4.17
N LYS A 72 11.13 -36.88 4.86
CA LYS A 72 12.31 -37.65 5.30
C LYS A 72 13.10 -38.18 4.11
N LEU A 73 12.42 -38.67 3.07
CA LEU A 73 13.05 -39.17 1.85
C LEU A 73 13.85 -38.08 1.13
N VAL A 74 13.28 -36.87 0.98
CA VAL A 74 14.00 -35.72 0.41
C VAL A 74 15.23 -35.34 1.26
N LYS A 75 15.10 -35.33 2.59
CA LYS A 75 16.22 -35.06 3.50
C LYS A 75 17.33 -36.11 3.36
N LEU A 76 16.98 -37.39 3.33
CA LEU A 76 17.92 -38.50 3.15
C LEU A 76 18.61 -38.48 1.78
N GLN A 77 17.88 -38.13 0.72
CA GLN A 77 18.47 -37.96 -0.61
C GLN A 77 19.49 -36.82 -0.65
N LYS A 78 19.17 -35.69 0.00
CA LYS A 78 20.09 -34.55 0.11
C LYS A 78 21.34 -34.91 0.90
N THR A 79 21.21 -35.59 2.04
CA THR A 79 22.37 -36.01 2.83
C THR A 79 23.19 -37.10 2.12
N ALA A 80 22.57 -38.04 1.42
CA ALA A 80 23.26 -39.03 0.60
C ALA A 80 24.07 -38.36 -0.53
N TYR A 81 23.49 -37.36 -1.20
CA TYR A 81 24.18 -36.57 -2.21
C TYR A 81 25.36 -35.77 -1.62
N GLU A 82 25.16 -35.13 -0.47
CA GLU A 82 26.23 -34.39 0.22
C GLU A 82 27.35 -35.32 0.73
N LEU A 83 27.02 -36.53 1.18
CA LEU A 83 27.99 -37.55 1.61
C LEU A 83 28.78 -38.10 0.42
N SER A 84 28.11 -38.38 -0.71
CA SER A 84 28.75 -38.75 -1.97
C SER A 84 29.76 -37.67 -2.41
N LYS A 85 29.39 -36.39 -2.26
CA LYS A 85 30.26 -35.26 -2.57
C LYS A 85 31.43 -35.08 -1.60
N LYS A 86 31.27 -35.44 -0.31
CA LYS A 86 32.26 -35.15 0.75
C LYS A 86 33.21 -36.30 1.12
N LYS A 87 32.92 -37.56 0.78
CA LYS A 87 33.67 -38.73 1.32
C LYS A 87 34.15 -39.76 0.30
N SER A 88 34.29 -39.41 -0.96
CA SER A 88 34.57 -40.44 -1.99
C SER A 88 36.03 -40.94 -2.02
N GLY A 89 37.03 -40.18 -1.58
CA GLY A 89 38.43 -40.62 -1.66
C GLY A 89 38.88 -41.41 -0.43
N GLU A 90 38.87 -40.76 0.73
CA GLU A 90 39.37 -41.34 1.98
C GLU A 90 38.49 -42.44 2.55
N ALA A 91 37.16 -42.32 2.52
CA ALA A 91 36.30 -43.36 3.08
C ALA A 91 36.36 -44.65 2.26
N ILE A 92 36.51 -44.54 0.93
CA ILE A 92 36.72 -45.68 0.04
C ILE A 92 38.09 -46.31 0.29
N ASN A 93 39.15 -45.50 0.41
CA ASN A 93 40.49 -46.02 0.72
C ASN A 93 40.60 -46.67 2.11
N VAL A 94 39.89 -46.15 3.12
CA VAL A 94 39.84 -46.77 4.44
C VAL A 94 39.14 -48.13 4.39
N ALA A 95 38.02 -48.24 3.66
CA ALA A 95 37.33 -49.52 3.48
C ALA A 95 38.11 -50.51 2.58
N ALA A 96 38.85 -50.03 1.59
CA ALA A 96 39.64 -50.86 0.68
C ALA A 96 40.92 -51.42 1.33
N LYS A 97 41.49 -50.72 2.32
CA LYS A 97 42.63 -51.19 3.12
C LYS A 97 42.34 -52.49 3.86
N ASP A 98 41.12 -52.68 4.36
CA ASP A 98 40.69 -53.93 5.01
C ASP A 98 40.74 -55.14 4.05
N TRP A 99 40.73 -54.87 2.74
CA TRP A 99 40.80 -55.87 1.67
C TRP A 99 42.16 -55.89 0.96
N GLY A 100 43.14 -55.10 1.44
CA GLY A 100 44.49 -55.01 0.86
C GLY A 100 44.56 -54.27 -0.48
N LEU A 101 43.57 -53.43 -0.80
CA LEU A 101 43.48 -52.68 -2.07
C LEU A 101 43.71 -51.17 -1.82
N GLU A 102 44.43 -50.51 -2.73
CA GLU A 102 44.68 -49.05 -2.68
C GLU A 102 44.04 -48.37 -3.91
N CYS A 103 43.08 -47.47 -3.68
CA CYS A 103 42.43 -46.72 -4.75
C CYS A 103 43.25 -45.47 -5.11
N LEU A 104 43.86 -45.50 -6.29
CA LEU A 104 44.70 -44.42 -6.83
C LEU A 104 43.89 -43.27 -7.45
N ARG A 105 42.72 -43.56 -8.02
CA ARG A 105 41.84 -42.56 -8.65
C ARG A 105 40.39 -43.03 -8.58
N TYR A 106 39.51 -42.11 -8.20
CA TYR A 106 38.07 -42.32 -8.27
C TYR A 106 37.46 -41.31 -9.23
N GLU A 107 36.53 -41.76 -10.06
CA GLU A 107 35.70 -40.91 -10.90
C GLU A 107 34.24 -41.27 -10.61
N ILE A 108 33.45 -40.27 -10.21
CA ILE A 108 32.01 -40.46 -10.06
C ILE A 108 31.43 -40.47 -11.47
N ARG A 109 30.91 -41.61 -11.91
CA ARG A 109 30.10 -41.70 -13.12
C ARG A 109 28.70 -41.16 -12.85
N ASP A 110 28.07 -40.60 -13.87
CA ASP A 110 26.72 -40.04 -13.77
C ASP A 110 25.72 -41.10 -13.28
N ILE A 111 25.15 -40.85 -12.11
CA ILE A 111 24.04 -41.62 -11.55
C ILE A 111 22.78 -40.95 -12.06
N MET A 112 22.12 -41.55 -13.06
CA MET A 112 20.84 -41.05 -13.55
C MET A 112 19.70 -41.52 -12.63
N PRO A 113 19.01 -40.61 -11.93
CA PRO A 113 17.84 -40.98 -11.16
C PRO A 113 16.75 -41.53 -12.10
N PRO A 114 15.93 -42.49 -11.64
CA PRO A 114 14.87 -43.07 -12.47
C PRO A 114 13.87 -41.99 -12.91
N ASN A 115 13.32 -42.13 -14.12
CA ASN A 115 12.53 -41.10 -14.79
C ASN A 115 11.38 -40.52 -13.93
N GLY A 116 10.68 -41.36 -13.16
CA GLY A 116 9.59 -40.91 -12.29
C GLY A 116 10.04 -39.93 -11.20
N VAL A 117 11.22 -40.14 -10.63
CA VAL A 117 11.79 -39.25 -9.59
C VAL A 117 12.26 -37.94 -10.21
N ARG A 118 12.88 -37.98 -11.40
CA ARG A 118 13.30 -36.76 -12.11
C ARG A 118 12.12 -35.85 -12.41
N VAL A 119 11.04 -36.40 -12.97
CA VAL A 119 9.83 -35.62 -13.29
C VAL A 119 9.19 -35.05 -12.01
N ALA A 120 9.10 -35.83 -10.93
CA ALA A 120 8.57 -35.36 -9.66
C ALA A 120 9.42 -34.22 -9.06
N MET A 121 10.76 -34.35 -9.12
CA MET A 121 11.69 -33.31 -8.68
C MET A 121 11.58 -32.04 -9.53
N GLU A 122 11.47 -32.18 -10.86
CA GLU A 122 11.28 -31.05 -11.77
C GLU A 122 9.96 -30.32 -11.50
N MET A 123 8.85 -31.06 -11.33
CA MET A 123 7.54 -30.50 -10.98
C MET A 123 7.57 -29.78 -9.63
N GLN A 124 8.23 -30.36 -8.62
CA GLN A 124 8.39 -29.74 -7.32
C GLN A 124 9.23 -28.46 -7.40
N ALA A 125 10.35 -28.51 -8.12
CA ALA A 125 11.22 -27.34 -8.31
C ALA A 125 10.50 -26.22 -9.08
N GLU A 126 9.71 -26.56 -10.10
CA GLU A 126 8.89 -25.59 -10.83
C GLU A 126 7.80 -24.99 -9.93
N ALA A 127 7.10 -25.80 -9.14
CA ALA A 127 6.11 -25.32 -8.19
C ALA A 127 6.71 -24.38 -7.14
N GLU A 128 7.89 -24.71 -6.61
CA GLU A 128 8.60 -23.86 -5.66
C GLU A 128 9.08 -22.56 -6.31
N ARG A 129 9.59 -22.61 -7.55
CA ARG A 129 9.96 -21.40 -8.30
C ARG A 129 8.75 -20.50 -8.53
N LYS A 130 7.62 -21.06 -8.97
CA LYS A 130 6.37 -20.30 -9.17
C LYS A 130 5.90 -19.66 -7.86
N LYS A 131 5.91 -20.40 -6.75
CA LYS A 131 5.55 -19.86 -5.44
C LYS A 131 6.47 -18.72 -5.02
N ARG A 132 7.79 -18.89 -5.16
CA ARG A 132 8.77 -17.83 -4.83
C ARG A 132 8.59 -16.61 -5.72
N ALA A 133 8.33 -16.78 -7.01
CA ALA A 133 8.07 -15.69 -7.94
C ALA A 133 6.81 -14.89 -7.54
N GLN A 134 5.71 -15.56 -7.23
CA GLN A 134 4.46 -14.92 -6.81
C GLN A 134 4.61 -14.13 -5.49
N ILE A 135 5.34 -14.69 -4.52
CA ILE A 135 5.62 -13.99 -3.26
C ILE A 135 6.43 -12.72 -3.53
N LEU A 136 7.51 -12.84 -4.32
CA LEU A 136 8.37 -11.70 -4.64
C LEU A 136 7.63 -10.61 -5.41
N GLU A 137 6.76 -11.00 -6.35
CA GLU A 137 5.92 -10.07 -7.11
C GLU A 137 4.95 -9.32 -6.19
N SER A 138 4.24 -10.04 -5.32
CA SER A 138 3.31 -9.43 -4.36
C SER A 138 4.01 -8.51 -3.36
N GLU A 139 5.20 -8.88 -2.88
CA GLU A 139 6.02 -8.03 -2.02
C GLU A 139 6.50 -6.78 -2.76
N GLY A 140 6.91 -6.93 -4.02
CA GLY A 140 7.30 -5.82 -4.89
C GLY A 140 6.16 -4.83 -5.13
N GLU A 141 4.97 -5.32 -5.46
CA GLU A 141 3.76 -4.50 -5.62
C GLU A 141 3.41 -3.76 -4.33
N ARG A 142 3.41 -4.47 -3.19
CA ARG A 142 3.15 -3.86 -1.89
C ARG A 142 4.14 -2.73 -1.60
N GLN A 143 5.43 -2.97 -1.81
CA GLN A 143 6.46 -1.96 -1.55
C GLN A 143 6.33 -0.77 -2.51
N ALA A 144 6.00 -1.02 -3.78
CA ALA A 144 5.75 0.03 -4.76
C ALA A 144 4.58 0.93 -4.35
N HIS A 145 3.46 0.34 -3.90
CA HIS A 145 2.31 1.10 -3.42
C HIS A 145 2.62 1.95 -2.19
N ILE A 146 3.38 1.41 -1.24
CA ILE A 146 3.84 2.16 -0.06
C ILE A 146 4.69 3.35 -0.48
N ASN A 147 5.69 3.12 -1.35
CA ASN A 147 6.58 4.19 -1.81
C ASN A 147 5.81 5.30 -2.55
N ILE A 148 4.81 4.94 -3.36
CA ILE A 148 3.95 5.92 -4.04
C ILE A 148 3.11 6.70 -3.03
N ALA A 149 2.52 6.02 -2.04
CA ALA A 149 1.71 6.68 -1.02
C ALA A 149 2.55 7.63 -0.15
N ASP A 150 3.74 7.22 0.26
CA ASP A 150 4.67 8.04 1.02
C ASP A 150 5.18 9.22 0.20
N GLY A 151 5.50 9.02 -1.08
CA GLY A 151 5.88 10.09 -1.99
C GLY A 151 4.76 11.13 -2.13
N LYS A 152 3.51 10.70 -2.31
CA LYS A 152 2.34 11.60 -2.37
C LYS A 152 2.14 12.36 -1.06
N LYS A 153 2.22 11.67 0.08
CA LYS A 153 2.09 12.29 1.41
C LYS A 153 3.15 13.36 1.61
N SER A 154 4.40 13.04 1.32
CA SER A 154 5.52 13.98 1.44
C SER A 154 5.36 15.17 0.49
N SER A 155 4.91 14.96 -0.75
CA SER A 155 4.62 16.06 -1.70
C SER A 155 3.59 17.03 -1.14
N VAL A 156 2.46 16.51 -0.65
CA VAL A 156 1.38 17.35 -0.11
C VAL A 156 1.83 18.13 1.13
N ILE A 157 2.63 17.51 2.01
CA ILE A 157 3.19 18.20 3.18
C ILE A 157 4.13 19.33 2.73
N LEU A 158 5.07 19.04 1.82
CA LEU A 158 6.02 20.03 1.32
C LEU A 158 5.32 21.19 0.60
N GLU A 159 4.28 20.90 -0.19
CA GLU A 159 3.46 21.93 -0.83
C GLU A 159 2.74 22.81 0.19
N SER A 160 2.16 22.21 1.24
CA SER A 160 1.50 22.97 2.30
C SER A 160 2.48 23.81 3.12
N GLU A 161 3.67 23.28 3.42
CA GLU A 161 4.73 23.99 4.12
C GLU A 161 5.28 25.14 3.28
N ALA A 162 5.52 24.89 2.00
CA ALA A 162 5.94 25.91 1.04
C ALA A 162 4.90 27.03 0.96
N ALA A 163 3.61 26.70 0.80
CA ALA A 163 2.53 27.69 0.73
C ALA A 163 2.45 28.56 2.00
N LYS A 164 2.60 27.95 3.18
CA LYS A 164 2.65 28.68 4.46
C LYS A 164 3.84 29.62 4.52
N MET A 165 5.04 29.14 4.16
CA MET A 165 6.26 29.93 4.17
C MET A 165 6.16 31.10 3.18
N ASP A 166 5.61 30.84 2.00
CA ASP A 166 5.33 31.83 0.96
C ASP A 166 4.42 32.95 1.47
N GLN A 167 3.33 32.61 2.17
CA GLN A 167 2.43 33.61 2.75
C GLN A 167 3.12 34.46 3.82
N VAL A 168 3.91 33.83 4.70
CA VAL A 168 4.67 34.54 5.74
C VAL A 168 5.69 35.49 5.12
N ASN A 169 6.43 35.02 4.11
CA ASN A 169 7.43 35.82 3.42
C ASN A 169 6.81 37.02 2.69
N ARG A 170 5.67 36.83 2.01
CA ARG A 170 4.92 37.93 1.37
C ARG A 170 4.44 38.94 2.40
N ALA A 171 3.79 38.49 3.48
CA ALA A 171 3.30 39.38 4.53
C ALA A 171 4.43 40.17 5.20
N SER A 172 5.58 39.53 5.47
CA SER A 172 6.77 40.20 6.02
C SER A 172 7.35 41.22 5.05
N GLY A 173 7.47 40.87 3.76
CA GLY A 173 7.96 41.78 2.73
C GLY A 173 7.06 42.99 2.53
N GLU A 174 5.74 42.81 2.57
CA GLU A 174 4.76 43.89 2.52
C GLU A 174 4.88 44.82 3.74
N ALA A 175 4.98 44.25 4.95
CA ALA A 175 5.16 45.03 6.17
C ALA A 175 6.45 45.86 6.14
N GLU A 176 7.56 45.26 5.70
CA GLU A 176 8.85 45.94 5.56
C GLU A 176 8.79 47.04 4.50
N ALA A 177 8.13 46.80 3.36
CA ALA A 177 7.93 47.80 2.32
C ALA A 177 7.08 48.99 2.81
N ILE A 178 6.04 48.74 3.61
CA ILE A 178 5.20 49.78 4.21
C ILE A 178 6.03 50.63 5.18
N LEU A 179 6.82 49.99 6.06
CA LEU A 179 7.69 50.69 7.00
C LEU A 179 8.73 51.55 6.28
N ALA A 180 9.37 51.01 5.24
CA ALA A 180 10.34 51.74 4.43
C ALA A 180 9.70 52.96 3.75
N ARG A 181 8.50 52.81 3.16
CA ARG A 181 7.74 53.91 2.57
C ARG A 181 7.37 54.96 3.62
N ALA A 182 6.80 54.56 4.75
CA ALA A 182 6.41 55.47 5.82
C ALA A 182 7.61 56.25 6.37
N GLN A 183 8.75 55.59 6.55
CA GLN A 183 9.98 56.25 7.00
C GLN A 183 10.51 57.24 5.96
N ALA A 184 10.46 56.90 4.67
CA ALA A 184 10.82 57.82 3.59
C ALA A 184 9.89 59.05 3.55
N THR A 185 8.58 58.84 3.68
CA THR A 185 7.59 59.93 3.76
C THR A 185 7.81 60.81 4.99
N ALA A 186 8.08 60.23 6.15
CA ALA A 186 8.37 60.98 7.38
C ALA A 186 9.64 61.83 7.25
N ARG A 187 10.71 61.29 6.66
CA ARG A 187 11.94 62.05 6.36
C ARG A 187 11.64 63.20 5.40
N GLY A 188 10.87 62.93 4.33
CA GLY A 188 10.46 63.96 3.37
C GLY A 188 9.64 65.09 4.01
N LEU A 189 8.65 64.75 4.84
CA LEU A 189 7.85 65.73 5.60
C LEU A 189 8.70 66.52 6.59
N THR A 190 9.68 65.90 7.22
CA THR A 190 10.61 66.57 8.14
C THR A 190 11.46 67.60 7.39
N MET A 191 12.00 67.24 6.23
CA MET A 191 12.74 68.17 5.37
C MET A 191 11.84 69.33 4.90
N LEU A 192 10.63 69.04 4.42
CA LEU A 192 9.66 70.06 4.02
C LEU A 192 9.33 71.01 5.18
N SER A 193 9.05 70.47 6.38
CA SER A 193 8.75 71.26 7.58
C SER A 193 9.91 72.18 7.97
N GLN A 194 11.16 71.70 7.86
CA GLN A 194 12.36 72.53 8.08
C GLN A 194 12.44 73.66 7.05
N SER A 195 12.31 73.35 5.75
CA SER A 195 12.36 74.36 4.68
C SER A 195 11.26 75.42 4.81
N LEU A 196 10.03 75.03 5.19
CA LEU A 196 8.93 75.98 5.40
C LEU A 196 9.17 76.92 6.58
N LYS A 197 9.81 76.44 7.66
CA LYS A 197 10.17 77.29 8.80
C LYS A 197 11.24 78.32 8.44
N GLU A 198 12.19 77.97 7.59
CA GLU A 198 13.28 78.86 7.15
C GLU A 198 12.81 79.94 6.16
N THR A 199 11.85 79.63 5.28
CA THR A 199 11.42 80.52 4.19
C THR A 199 10.17 81.37 4.49
N GLY A 200 9.61 81.30 5.70
CA GLY A 200 8.40 82.05 6.06
C GLY A 200 7.11 81.49 5.45
N GLY A 201 6.98 80.16 5.37
CA GLY A 201 5.99 79.44 4.57
C GLY A 201 4.52 79.44 5.03
N VAL A 202 4.09 80.35 5.92
CA VAL A 202 2.72 80.36 6.46
C VAL A 202 1.68 80.83 5.43
N GLU A 203 2.06 81.68 4.46
CA GLU A 203 1.22 82.02 3.31
C GLU A 203 1.19 80.95 2.21
N ALA A 204 2.28 80.19 2.00
CA ALA A 204 2.38 79.20 0.93
C ALA A 204 1.61 77.89 1.23
N ALA A 205 1.57 77.49 2.51
CA ALA A 205 0.81 76.29 2.94
C ALA A 205 -0.70 76.45 2.70
N ARG A 206 -1.25 77.66 2.92
CA ARG A 206 -2.68 77.96 2.72
C ARG A 206 -3.15 77.76 1.28
N TYR A 207 -2.25 77.89 0.30
CA TYR A 207 -2.59 77.68 -1.11
C TYR A 207 -2.59 76.20 -1.53
N ASN A 208 -1.85 75.33 -0.84
CA ASN A 208 -1.70 73.93 -1.23
C ASN A 208 -2.85 73.03 -0.72
N ASP A 209 -3.45 73.37 0.42
CA ASP A 209 -4.66 72.70 0.93
C ASP A 209 -5.88 72.91 0.00
N ALA A 210 -5.93 74.05 -0.70
CA ALA A 210 -6.91 74.31 -1.76
C ALA A 210 -6.64 73.49 -3.04
N ALA A 211 -5.40 73.06 -3.28
CA ALA A 211 -5.03 72.25 -4.45
C ALA A 211 -5.27 70.75 -4.21
N SER A 212 -5.00 70.24 -2.99
CA SER A 212 -5.16 68.82 -2.66
C SER A 212 -6.62 68.36 -2.63
N SER A 213 -7.55 69.22 -2.22
CA SER A 213 -9.00 68.97 -2.28
C SER A 213 -9.55 68.92 -3.71
N SER A 214 -8.83 69.49 -4.68
CA SER A 214 -9.19 69.48 -6.11
C SER A 214 -8.60 68.26 -6.85
N ALA A 215 -7.59 67.60 -6.29
CA ALA A 215 -6.95 66.40 -6.88
C ALA A 215 -7.82 65.13 -6.81
N ALA A 216 -8.86 65.10 -5.97
CA ALA A 216 -9.77 63.95 -5.86
C ALA A 216 -10.74 63.82 -7.04
N ASN A 217 -10.89 64.86 -7.88
CA ASN A 217 -11.85 64.84 -8.97
C ASN A 217 -11.27 65.50 -10.24
N PRO A 218 -10.91 64.72 -11.29
CA PRO A 218 -10.25 65.26 -12.48
C PRO A 218 -11.10 66.30 -13.23
N ALA A 219 -12.42 66.28 -13.05
CA ALA A 219 -13.33 67.30 -13.57
C ALA A 219 -13.10 68.69 -12.97
N ASN A 220 -12.79 68.77 -11.66
CA ASN A 220 -12.48 70.04 -11.00
C ASN A 220 -11.13 70.59 -11.45
N MET A 221 -10.14 69.71 -11.66
CA MET A 221 -8.83 70.09 -12.22
C MET A 221 -8.98 70.73 -13.61
N ILE A 222 -9.79 70.13 -14.48
CA ILE A 222 -10.02 70.63 -15.84
C ILE A 222 -10.80 71.96 -15.80
N ALA A 223 -11.82 72.08 -14.95
CA ALA A 223 -12.59 73.33 -14.80
C ALA A 223 -11.74 74.49 -14.27
N GLN A 224 -10.81 74.21 -13.36
CA GLN A 224 -9.91 75.19 -12.77
C GLN A 224 -8.80 75.61 -13.75
N ALA A 225 -8.26 74.66 -14.53
CA ALA A 225 -7.35 74.95 -15.62
C ALA A 225 -8.01 75.76 -16.74
N LEU A 226 -9.27 75.46 -17.09
CA LEU A 226 -10.05 76.19 -18.09
C LEU A 226 -10.40 77.61 -17.64
N THR A 227 -10.71 77.84 -16.37
CA THR A 227 -10.97 79.19 -15.84
C THR A 227 -9.71 80.03 -15.79
N MET A 228 -8.55 79.45 -15.43
CA MET A 228 -7.26 80.12 -15.57
C MET A 228 -6.93 80.44 -17.03
N TYR A 229 -7.10 79.49 -17.95
CA TYR A 229 -6.88 79.71 -19.37
C TYR A 229 -7.79 80.80 -19.93
N LYS A 230 -9.06 80.82 -19.55
CA LYS A 230 -10.04 81.85 -19.95
C LYS A 230 -9.71 83.24 -19.38
N SER A 231 -9.05 83.31 -18.23
CA SER A 231 -8.56 84.58 -17.68
C SER A 231 -7.28 85.10 -18.35
N LEU A 232 -6.53 84.21 -18.99
CA LEU A 232 -5.27 84.53 -19.67
C LEU A 232 -5.43 84.77 -21.17
N VAL A 233 -6.52 84.29 -21.79
CA VAL A 233 -6.83 84.50 -23.21
C VAL A 233 -7.88 85.61 -23.35
N PRO A 234 -7.52 86.80 -23.85
CA PRO A 234 -8.50 87.79 -24.29
C PRO A 234 -9.24 87.23 -25.49
N ASN A 235 -10.58 87.30 -25.46
CA ASN A 235 -11.51 86.75 -26.46
C ASN A 235 -11.02 86.82 -27.92
N GLY A 236 -10.76 85.64 -28.50
CA GLY A 236 -10.48 85.49 -29.93
C GLY A 236 -10.74 84.05 -30.42
N GLY A 237 -11.96 83.81 -30.91
CA GLY A 237 -12.37 82.83 -31.93
C GLY A 237 -11.86 81.37 -31.86
N ILE A 238 -12.77 80.45 -31.54
CA ILE A 238 -12.58 78.99 -31.69
C ILE A 238 -13.00 78.56 -33.10
N GLN A 239 -12.16 77.79 -33.81
CA GLN A 239 -12.60 76.85 -34.85
C GLN A 239 -12.23 75.43 -34.42
N GLU A 240 -13.24 74.58 -34.23
CA GLU A 240 -13.13 73.15 -34.00
C GLU A 240 -12.68 72.43 -35.27
N THR A 241 -11.68 71.56 -35.17
CA THR A 241 -11.47 70.48 -36.15
C THR A 241 -11.38 69.15 -35.42
N SER A 242 -12.42 68.34 -35.59
CA SER A 242 -12.53 66.94 -35.22
C SER A 242 -11.80 66.02 -36.20
N ALA A 243 -10.94 65.12 -35.69
CA ALA A 243 -10.57 63.78 -36.20
C ALA A 243 -9.26 63.38 -35.49
N VAL A 244 -9.06 62.18 -34.94
CA VAL A 244 -8.96 60.90 -35.65
C VAL A 244 -9.30 59.74 -34.71
N GLU A 245 -10.13 58.83 -35.22
CA GLU A 245 -10.51 57.52 -34.68
C GLU A 245 -9.37 56.48 -34.73
N SER A 246 -9.32 55.69 -33.66
CA SER A 246 -8.99 54.27 -33.53
C SER A 246 -8.23 53.54 -34.66
N SER A 247 -7.04 53.02 -34.33
CA SER A 247 -6.53 51.76 -34.87
C SER A 247 -5.55 51.11 -33.90
N SER A 248 -5.99 50.04 -33.22
CA SER A 248 -5.09 49.07 -32.61
C SER A 248 -5.73 47.67 -32.60
N LYS A 249 -5.48 46.90 -33.66
CA LYS A 249 -5.64 45.45 -33.67
C LYS A 249 -4.48 44.80 -34.46
N ALA A 250 -3.47 44.36 -33.71
CA ALA A 250 -2.45 43.36 -34.04
C ALA A 250 -1.67 43.19 -32.72
N LYS A 251 -1.47 42.00 -32.14
CA LYS A 251 -1.34 40.64 -32.67
C LYS A 251 -1.59 39.67 -31.52
#